data_AF-A0A656JRI4-F1
#
_entry.id   AF-A0A656JRI4-F1
#
_cell.length_a   1.000
_cell.length_b   1.000
_cell.length_c   1.000
_cell.angle_alpha   90.00
_cell.angle_beta   90.00
_cell.angle_gamma   90.00
#
_symmetry.space_group_name_H-M   'P 1'
#
loop_
_entity.id
_entity.type
_entity.pdbx_description
1 polymer ?
#
loop_
_entity_poly.entity_id
_entity_poly.type
_entity_poly.pdbx_seq_one_letter_code
_entity_poly.pdbx_strand_id
1 'polypeptide(L)'
;YDRLSPIYLAEYVELGAGTGVVHCSPAYGVDDFNICKQYGLSNDDIISPVQSNGVYVESLEFFGGQFVFKANQNIIDKLVEVGSLMDTETISHSYMHCWRHKSPLIYRATAQWFVGMDKQPESGETLRKRAVKAIEDTEFVPAWGQARLHSMIANRPDWCISRQRNWGVPIPFFLHKESGDLHPRTVELMEEVALRVEKKGIEAWFKLDASELLGDEAAKYDKISDTLDVWFDSGTTHWHVLRGSHPMGHETGPRADLYLEGS
;
A
#
# COMPACT_ATOMS: atom_id res chain seq x y z
N TYR A 1 -25.19 8.28 15.04
CA TYR A 1 -24.08 7.98 15.96
C TYR A 1 -23.79 9.24 16.76
N ASP A 2 -23.77 9.12 18.08
CA ASP A 2 -23.42 10.24 18.95
C ASP A 2 -21.89 10.26 19.13
N ARG A 3 -21.21 11.07 18.30
CA ARG A 3 -19.74 11.16 18.29
C ARG A 3 -19.29 12.59 18.05
N LEU A 4 -18.36 13.05 18.87
CA LEU A 4 -17.69 14.33 18.66
C LEU A 4 -16.73 14.24 17.47
N SER A 5 -16.84 15.20 16.55
CA SER A 5 -15.90 15.34 15.42
C SER A 5 -15.05 16.58 15.64
N PRO A 6 -13.71 16.47 15.71
CA PRO A 6 -12.84 17.63 15.82
C PRO A 6 -12.86 18.45 14.52
N ILE A 7 -12.54 19.74 14.63
CA ILE A 7 -12.38 20.64 13.49
C ILE A 7 -10.88 20.86 13.28
N TYR A 8 -10.41 20.56 12.07
CA TYR A 8 -9.03 20.76 11.66
C TYR A 8 -8.93 21.84 10.60
N LEU A 9 -7.89 22.67 10.69
CA LEU A 9 -7.55 23.61 9.62
C LEU A 9 -6.80 22.84 8.52
N ALA A 10 -7.27 22.98 7.29
CA ALA A 10 -6.75 22.26 6.13
C ALA A 10 -6.57 23.22 4.94
N GLU A 11 -5.35 23.29 4.40
CA GLU A 11 -5.02 24.20 3.30
C GLU A 11 -5.57 23.75 1.94
N TYR A 12 -5.94 22.47 1.80
CA TYR A 12 -6.51 21.93 0.57
C TYR A 12 -8.02 22.25 0.40
N VAL A 13 -8.64 22.88 1.40
CA VAL A 13 -10.07 23.23 1.34
C VAL A 13 -10.23 24.55 0.61
N GLU A 14 -10.87 24.49 -0.55
CA GLU A 14 -11.17 25.65 -1.39
C GLU A 14 -12.62 26.11 -1.24
N LEU A 15 -12.89 27.37 -1.60
CA LEU A 15 -14.25 27.97 -1.57
C LEU A 15 -15.01 27.79 -2.91
N GLY A 16 -14.40 27.14 -3.90
CA GLY A 16 -14.98 26.97 -5.24
C GLY A 16 -16.04 25.88 -5.34
N ALA A 17 -16.14 24.99 -4.35
CA ALA A 17 -17.09 23.87 -4.34
C ALA A 17 -17.57 23.55 -2.91
N GLY A 18 -18.82 23.11 -2.79
CA GLY A 18 -19.41 22.75 -1.50
C GLY A 18 -19.61 23.96 -0.59
N THR A 19 -19.31 23.79 0.70
CA THR A 19 -19.61 24.78 1.76
C THR A 19 -18.37 25.43 2.37
N GLY A 20 -17.17 25.07 1.91
CA GLY A 20 -15.92 25.43 2.59
C GLY A 20 -15.65 24.65 3.89
N VAL A 21 -16.51 23.67 4.22
CA VAL A 21 -16.29 22.71 5.31
C VAL A 21 -16.39 21.30 4.74
N VAL A 22 -15.29 20.54 4.81
CA VAL A 22 -15.19 19.21 4.19
C VAL A 22 -15.26 18.14 5.28
N HIS A 23 -16.18 17.19 5.12
CA HIS A 23 -16.19 16.00 5.96
C HIS A 23 -14.93 15.17 5.69
N CYS A 24 -14.20 14.84 6.75
CA CYS A 24 -12.96 14.07 6.68
C CYS A 24 -13.19 12.62 7.08
N SER A 25 -12.81 11.69 6.20
CA SER A 25 -12.89 10.25 6.40
C SER A 25 -11.54 9.60 6.06
N PRO A 26 -10.59 9.54 7.01
CA PRO A 26 -9.18 9.20 6.73
C PRO A 26 -8.97 7.78 6.19
N ALA A 27 -9.94 6.88 6.35
CA ALA A 27 -9.89 5.56 5.73
C ALA A 27 -10.20 5.57 4.22
N TYR A 28 -10.73 6.67 3.66
CA TYR A 28 -11.28 6.71 2.30
C TYR A 28 -10.85 7.95 1.48
N GLY A 29 -9.91 8.76 1.99
CA GLY A 29 -9.35 9.91 1.31
C GLY A 29 -7.87 10.09 1.66
N VAL A 30 -7.03 10.40 0.68
CA VAL A 30 -5.58 10.56 0.90
C VAL A 30 -5.29 11.84 1.68
N ASP A 31 -5.91 12.96 1.30
CA ASP A 31 -5.74 14.24 2.00
C ASP A 31 -6.32 14.17 3.41
N ASP A 32 -7.48 13.51 3.55
CA ASP A 32 -8.12 13.20 4.83
C ASP A 32 -7.19 12.38 5.75
N PHE A 33 -6.56 11.34 5.21
CA PHE A 33 -5.58 10.54 5.96
C PHE A 33 -4.42 11.42 6.43
N ASN A 34 -3.81 12.17 5.51
CA ASN A 34 -2.62 12.98 5.79
C ASN A 34 -2.90 14.08 6.83
N ILE A 35 -4.02 14.80 6.71
CA ILE A 35 -4.37 15.85 7.66
C ILE A 35 -4.66 15.25 9.04
N CYS A 36 -5.43 14.16 9.11
CA CYS A 36 -5.67 13.46 10.38
C CYS A 36 -4.37 13.00 11.04
N LYS A 37 -3.43 12.46 10.26
CA LYS A 37 -2.09 12.09 10.76
C LYS A 37 -1.32 13.29 11.30
N GLN A 38 -1.35 14.42 10.59
CA GLN A 38 -0.68 15.65 11.03
C GLN A 38 -1.22 16.15 12.37
N TYR A 39 -2.53 16.01 12.60
CA TYR A 39 -3.17 16.35 13.88
C TYR A 39 -3.09 15.24 14.94
N GLY A 40 -2.33 14.17 14.69
CA GLY A 40 -1.98 13.16 15.70
C GLY A 40 -2.91 11.95 15.77
N LEU A 41 -3.81 11.73 14.81
CA LEU A 41 -4.57 10.48 14.74
C LEU A 41 -3.62 9.29 14.52
N SER A 42 -3.67 8.30 15.41
CA SER A 42 -2.97 7.03 15.21
C SER A 42 -3.66 6.19 14.13
N ASN A 43 -3.11 5.04 13.76
CA ASN A 43 -3.81 4.14 12.83
C ASN A 43 -5.03 3.49 13.48
N ASP A 44 -4.96 3.23 14.79
CA ASP A 44 -6.01 2.57 15.55
C ASP A 44 -7.24 3.47 15.75
N ASP A 45 -7.06 4.78 15.70
CA ASP A 45 -8.14 5.77 15.74
C ASP A 45 -8.94 5.84 14.41
N ILE A 46 -8.40 5.28 13.32
CA ILE A 46 -9.01 5.39 11.98
C ILE A 46 -10.08 4.32 11.80
N ILE A 47 -11.33 4.77 11.72
CA ILE A 47 -12.47 3.88 11.53
C ILE A 47 -12.59 3.46 10.06
N SER A 48 -12.49 2.15 9.81
CA SER A 48 -12.55 1.55 8.47
C SER A 48 -13.63 0.45 8.39
N PRO A 49 -14.93 0.81 8.30
CA PRO A 49 -16.03 -0.15 8.32
C PRO A 49 -16.27 -0.88 6.99
N VAL A 50 -15.56 -0.57 5.90
CA VAL A 50 -15.77 -1.22 4.60
C VAL A 50 -14.77 -2.35 4.42
N GLN A 51 -15.27 -3.55 4.16
CA GLN A 51 -14.47 -4.75 3.96
C GLN A 51 -13.84 -4.82 2.56
N SER A 52 -12.99 -5.83 2.35
CA SER A 52 -12.26 -6.09 1.08
C SER A 52 -13.16 -6.16 -0.15
N ASN A 53 -14.37 -6.70 0.01
CA ASN A 53 -15.39 -6.89 -1.01
C ASN A 53 -16.31 -5.66 -1.23
N GLY A 54 -16.06 -4.53 -0.57
CA GLY A 54 -16.88 -3.33 -0.69
C GLY A 54 -18.20 -3.38 0.09
N VAL A 55 -18.30 -4.27 1.08
CA VAL A 55 -19.46 -4.42 1.97
C VAL A 55 -19.12 -3.88 3.35
N TYR A 56 -20.06 -3.18 4.00
CA TYR A 56 -19.86 -2.75 5.38
C TYR A 56 -19.76 -3.94 6.34
N VAL A 57 -18.92 -3.84 7.37
CA VAL A 57 -18.85 -4.82 8.47
C VAL A 57 -20.22 -5.03 9.11
N GLU A 58 -20.55 -6.27 9.45
CA GLU A 58 -21.86 -6.62 10.01
C GLU A 58 -22.16 -5.87 11.32
N SER A 59 -21.13 -5.55 12.10
CA SER A 59 -21.24 -4.81 13.35
C SER A 59 -21.64 -3.33 13.20
N LEU A 60 -21.70 -2.81 11.96
CA LEU A 60 -22.11 -1.43 11.70
C LEU A 60 -23.64 -1.29 11.87
N GLU A 61 -24.06 -0.60 12.92
CA GLU A 61 -25.44 -0.54 13.44
C GLU A 61 -26.54 -0.43 12.38
N PHE A 62 -26.45 0.51 11.43
CA PHE A 62 -27.53 0.79 10.46
C PHE A 62 -27.30 0.19 9.07
N PHE A 63 -26.04 -0.01 8.68
CA PHE A 63 -25.68 -0.31 7.28
C PHE A 63 -24.83 -1.57 7.13
N GLY A 64 -24.62 -2.31 8.21
CA GLY A 64 -23.84 -3.55 8.20
C GLY A 64 -24.35 -4.56 7.17
N GLY A 65 -23.42 -5.23 6.49
CA GLY A 65 -23.72 -6.20 5.44
C GLY A 65 -24.19 -5.60 4.11
N GLN A 66 -24.34 -4.27 4.00
CA GLN A 66 -24.73 -3.63 2.74
C GLN A 66 -23.50 -3.31 1.88
N PHE A 67 -23.62 -3.52 0.57
CA PHE A 67 -22.64 -3.05 -0.41
C PHE A 67 -22.67 -1.52 -0.50
N VAL A 68 -21.51 -0.87 -0.50
CA VAL A 68 -21.37 0.60 -0.33
C VAL A 68 -22.30 1.42 -1.23
N PHE A 69 -22.37 1.11 -2.53
CA PHE A 69 -23.22 1.86 -3.47
C PHE A 69 -24.72 1.62 -3.26
N LYS A 70 -25.12 0.43 -2.75
CA LYS A 70 -26.52 0.15 -2.40
C LYS A 70 -26.94 0.83 -1.11
N ALA A 71 -25.99 1.08 -0.21
CA ALA A 71 -26.25 1.76 1.05
C ALA A 71 -26.52 3.26 0.90
N ASN A 72 -26.09 3.89 -0.21
CA ASN A 72 -26.22 5.34 -0.41
C ASN A 72 -27.66 5.85 -0.21
N GLN A 73 -28.67 5.19 -0.78
CA GLN A 73 -30.06 5.62 -0.61
C GLN A 73 -30.52 5.44 0.85
N ASN A 74 -30.19 4.30 1.47
CA ASN A 74 -30.53 4.03 2.87
C ASN A 74 -29.86 5.04 3.83
N ILE A 75 -28.66 5.53 3.49
CA ILE A 75 -27.96 6.57 4.25
C ILE A 75 -28.73 7.90 4.14
N ILE A 76 -29.15 8.29 2.93
CA ILE A 76 -29.97 9.49 2.71
C ILE A 76 -31.27 9.39 3.51
N ASP A 77 -31.98 8.28 3.40
CA ASP A 77 -33.25 8.05 4.11
C ASP A 77 -33.05 8.14 5.64
N LYS A 78 -31.93 7.62 6.16
CA LYS A 78 -31.60 7.72 7.58
C LYS A 78 -31.27 9.15 8.00
N LEU A 79 -30.57 9.93 7.17
CA LEU A 79 -30.29 11.34 7.43
C LEU A 79 -31.56 12.19 7.45
N VAL A 80 -32.53 11.87 6.59
CA VAL A 80 -33.88 12.46 6.63
C VAL A 80 -34.60 12.10 7.93
N GLU A 81 -34.61 10.82 8.29
CA GLU A 81 -35.28 10.31 9.51
C GLU A 81 -34.80 11.04 10.77
N VAL A 82 -33.49 11.28 10.89
CA VAL A 82 -32.89 11.96 12.06
C VAL A 82 -32.81 13.48 11.92
N GLY A 83 -33.37 14.05 10.85
CA GLY A 83 -33.41 15.50 10.62
C GLY A 83 -32.03 16.15 10.43
N SER A 84 -31.03 15.41 9.95
CA SER A 84 -29.67 15.90 9.72
C SER A 84 -29.34 16.15 8.24
N LEU A 85 -30.29 15.92 7.33
CA LEU A 85 -30.15 16.26 5.91
C LEU A 85 -30.63 17.70 5.65
N MET A 86 -29.75 18.56 5.15
CA MET A 86 -30.12 19.94 4.77
C MET A 86 -30.61 20.00 3.31
N ASP A 87 -29.91 19.33 2.39
CA ASP A 87 -30.24 19.31 0.97
C ASP A 87 -29.71 18.03 0.31
N THR A 88 -30.28 17.65 -0.84
CA THR A 88 -29.84 16.50 -1.63
C THR A 88 -30.05 16.74 -3.12
N GLU A 89 -28.99 16.62 -3.91
CA GLU A 89 -29.04 16.76 -5.37
C GLU A 89 -28.21 15.68 -6.07
N THR A 90 -28.51 15.43 -7.35
CA THR A 90 -27.71 14.54 -8.20
C THR A 90 -26.71 15.36 -9.00
N ILE A 91 -25.43 15.06 -8.87
CA ILE A 91 -24.34 15.75 -9.58
C ILE A 91 -23.72 14.81 -10.62
N SER A 92 -23.42 15.34 -11.80
CA SER A 92 -22.64 14.63 -12.83
C SER A 92 -21.21 15.12 -12.83
N HIS A 93 -20.26 14.19 -12.67
CA HIS A 93 -18.84 14.49 -12.65
C HIS A 93 -18.01 13.29 -13.11
N SER A 94 -16.72 13.51 -13.33
CA SER A 94 -15.79 12.40 -13.62
C SER A 94 -15.58 11.56 -12.36
N TYR A 95 -15.74 10.24 -12.49
CA TYR A 95 -15.53 9.29 -11.41
C TYR A 95 -14.56 8.19 -11.82
N MET A 96 -13.76 7.74 -10.86
CA MET A 96 -12.74 6.72 -11.06
C MET A 96 -13.36 5.33 -11.26
N HIS A 97 -12.98 4.68 -12.36
CA HIS A 97 -13.44 3.34 -12.70
C HIS A 97 -12.25 2.41 -12.96
N CYS A 98 -12.43 1.13 -12.64
CA CYS A 98 -11.47 0.09 -12.96
C CYS A 98 -11.24 0.08 -14.48
N TRP A 99 -10.03 0.31 -14.95
CA TRP A 99 -9.74 0.38 -16.38
C TRP A 99 -10.09 -0.92 -17.13
N ARG A 100 -10.09 -2.06 -16.44
CA ARG A 100 -10.44 -3.38 -16.98
C ARG A 100 -11.93 -3.69 -16.86
N HIS A 101 -12.45 -3.73 -15.64
CA HIS A 101 -13.83 -4.15 -15.37
C HIS A 101 -14.87 -3.04 -15.54
N LYS A 102 -14.41 -1.79 -15.68
CA LYS A 102 -15.24 -0.58 -15.79
C LYS A 102 -16.19 -0.36 -14.61
N SER A 103 -15.96 -1.04 -13.48
CA SER A 103 -16.69 -0.83 -12.23
C SER A 103 -16.17 0.40 -11.49
N PRO A 104 -17.00 1.14 -10.75
CA PRO A 104 -16.55 2.24 -9.91
C PRO A 104 -15.53 1.77 -8.87
N LEU A 105 -14.57 2.64 -8.55
CA LEU A 105 -13.54 2.40 -7.54
C LEU A 105 -13.83 3.23 -6.29
N ILE A 106 -13.36 2.74 -5.15
CA ILE A 106 -13.30 3.50 -3.89
C ILE A 106 -11.85 3.49 -3.40
N TYR A 107 -11.44 4.56 -2.71
CA TYR A 107 -10.25 4.50 -1.87
C TYR A 107 -10.56 3.68 -0.62
N ARG A 108 -9.59 2.93 -0.11
CA ARG A 108 -9.65 2.31 1.21
C ARG A 108 -8.25 2.21 1.80
N ALA A 109 -8.09 2.65 3.04
CA ALA A 109 -6.90 2.42 3.82
C ALA A 109 -6.77 0.91 4.08
N THR A 110 -5.65 0.34 3.66
CA THR A 110 -5.33 -1.07 3.83
C THR A 110 -3.93 -1.18 4.39
N ALA A 111 -3.70 -2.20 5.21
CA ALA A 111 -2.33 -2.57 5.56
C ALA A 111 -1.60 -2.94 4.27
N GLN A 112 -0.45 -2.31 4.06
CA GLN A 112 0.42 -2.54 2.91
C GLN A 112 1.87 -2.56 3.42
N TRP A 113 2.72 -3.22 2.66
CA TRP A 113 4.14 -3.33 2.95
C TRP A 113 4.90 -2.20 2.26
N PHE A 114 5.66 -1.45 3.06
CA PHE A 114 6.43 -0.32 2.58
C PHE A 114 7.92 -0.52 2.85
N VAL A 115 8.75 -0.11 1.90
CA VAL A 115 10.17 0.14 2.11
C VAL A 115 10.34 1.60 2.50
N GLY A 116 10.81 1.82 3.73
CA GLY A 116 11.03 3.16 4.28
C GLY A 116 12.22 3.85 3.61
N MET A 117 11.99 4.99 2.96
CA MET A 117 13.04 5.75 2.26
C MET A 117 13.95 6.50 3.24
N ASP A 118 13.37 7.03 4.32
CA ASP A 118 14.06 7.78 5.38
C ASP A 118 14.20 7.00 6.69
N LYS A 119 13.74 5.74 6.72
CA LYS A 119 13.89 4.90 7.89
C LYS A 119 15.38 4.66 8.14
N GLN A 120 15.83 4.95 9.36
CA GLN A 120 17.23 4.74 9.74
C GLN A 120 17.52 3.23 9.82
N PRO A 121 18.50 2.72 9.06
CA PRO A 121 18.95 1.34 9.20
C PRO A 121 19.80 1.18 10.48
N GLU A 122 20.08 -0.07 10.87
CA GLU A 122 20.98 -0.38 11.99
C GLU A 122 22.40 0.16 11.78
N SER A 123 22.82 0.28 10.51
CA SER A 123 24.11 0.86 10.15
C SER A 123 24.05 1.59 8.81
N GLY A 124 24.80 2.70 8.71
CA GLY A 124 24.92 3.51 7.50
C GLY A 124 23.83 4.58 7.34
N GLU A 125 23.73 5.12 6.13
CA GLU A 125 22.76 6.16 5.78
C GLU A 125 21.42 5.58 5.31
N THR A 126 20.37 6.40 5.36
CA THR A 126 19.03 6.02 4.86
C THR A 126 19.06 5.64 3.38
N LEU A 127 18.08 4.86 2.95
CA LEU A 127 17.97 4.43 1.55
C LEU A 127 17.95 5.64 0.60
N ARG A 128 17.22 6.70 0.95
CA ARG A 128 17.18 7.96 0.18
C ARG A 128 18.57 8.56 0.00
N LYS A 129 19.32 8.75 1.08
CA LYS A 129 20.66 9.36 1.03
C LYS A 129 21.62 8.54 0.18
N ARG A 130 21.62 7.22 0.37
CA ARG A 130 22.45 6.29 -0.42
C ARG A 130 22.08 6.35 -1.91
N ALA A 131 20.79 6.39 -2.24
CA ALA A 131 20.32 6.47 -3.61
C ALA A 131 20.67 7.80 -4.28
N VAL A 132 20.48 8.93 -3.57
CA VAL A 132 20.87 10.26 -4.05
C VAL A 132 22.37 10.32 -4.34
N LYS A 133 23.19 9.87 -3.40
CA LYS A 133 24.64 9.81 -3.59
C LYS A 133 25.03 8.93 -4.78
N ALA A 134 24.42 7.76 -4.93
CA ALA A 134 24.69 6.89 -6.08
C ALA A 134 24.32 7.55 -7.42
N ILE A 135 23.28 8.39 -7.46
CA ILE A 135 22.92 9.18 -8.65
C ILE A 135 23.98 10.25 -8.93
N GLU A 136 24.52 10.90 -7.90
CA GLU A 136 25.61 11.89 -8.04
C GLU A 136 26.91 11.26 -8.55
N ASP A 137 27.22 10.04 -8.09
CA ASP A 137 28.41 9.28 -8.47
C ASP A 137 28.30 8.62 -9.87
N THR A 138 27.13 8.67 -10.51
CA THR A 138 26.87 8.01 -11.81
C THR A 138 26.85 9.02 -12.95
N GLU A 139 27.48 8.67 -14.09
CA GLU A 139 27.42 9.47 -15.30
C GLU A 139 26.10 9.26 -16.06
N PHE A 140 25.46 10.35 -16.51
CA PHE A 140 24.20 10.31 -17.26
C PHE A 140 24.36 10.90 -18.66
N VAL A 141 23.83 10.20 -19.65
CA VAL A 141 23.70 10.67 -21.03
C VAL A 141 22.25 10.49 -21.49
N PRO A 142 21.49 11.58 -21.76
CA PRO A 142 21.86 12.99 -21.63
C PRO A 142 21.92 13.48 -20.17
N ALA A 143 22.75 14.49 -19.90
CA ALA A 143 23.05 14.98 -18.54
C ALA A 143 21.81 15.44 -17.74
N TRP A 144 20.76 15.94 -18.40
CA TRP A 144 19.53 16.35 -17.72
C TRP A 144 18.82 15.20 -16.99
N GLY A 145 19.07 13.95 -17.40
CA GLY A 145 18.50 12.75 -16.76
C GLY A 145 18.87 12.63 -15.29
N GLN A 146 20.10 13.04 -14.93
CA GLN A 146 20.58 13.00 -13.55
C GLN A 146 19.75 13.91 -12.64
N ALA A 147 19.55 15.17 -13.05
CA ALA A 147 18.76 16.14 -12.27
C ALA A 147 17.29 15.70 -12.11
N ARG A 148 16.71 15.11 -13.16
CA ARG A 148 15.35 14.55 -13.11
C ARG A 148 15.26 13.41 -12.10
N LEU A 149 16.19 12.44 -12.16
CA LEU A 149 16.18 11.28 -11.27
C LEU A 149 16.49 11.68 -9.82
N HIS A 150 17.45 12.58 -9.61
CA HIS A 150 17.77 13.14 -8.31
C HIS A 150 16.55 13.78 -7.65
N SER A 151 15.85 14.69 -8.35
CA SER A 151 14.65 15.35 -7.82
C SER A 151 13.54 14.36 -7.48
N MET A 152 13.35 13.34 -8.32
CA MET A 152 12.39 12.27 -8.07
C MET A 152 12.70 11.50 -6.79
N ILE A 153 13.97 11.12 -6.57
CA ILE A 153 14.37 10.35 -5.38
C ILE A 153 14.44 11.23 -4.13
N ALA A 154 14.84 12.49 -4.22
CA ALA A 154 14.92 13.40 -3.09
C ALA A 154 13.56 13.60 -2.39
N ASN A 155 12.46 13.60 -3.15
CA ASN A 155 11.11 13.83 -2.64
C ASN A 155 10.22 12.57 -2.65
N ARG A 156 10.79 11.40 -2.94
CA ARG A 156 10.02 10.15 -3.07
C ARG A 156 9.40 9.74 -1.72
N PRO A 157 8.09 9.47 -1.60
CA PRO A 157 7.54 8.88 -0.38
C PRO A 157 8.02 7.43 -0.21
N ASP A 158 7.69 6.81 0.93
CA ASP A 158 7.95 5.39 1.16
C ASP A 158 7.36 4.52 0.05
N TRP A 159 8.10 3.48 -0.34
CA TRP A 159 7.73 2.66 -1.47
C TRP A 159 6.82 1.51 -1.04
N CYS A 160 5.54 1.61 -1.40
CA CYS A 160 4.60 0.50 -1.27
C CYS A 160 4.98 -0.64 -2.22
N ILE A 161 5.49 -1.74 -1.67
CA ILE A 161 5.97 -2.91 -2.41
C ILE A 161 4.94 -4.05 -2.50
N SER A 162 3.84 -4.01 -1.75
CA SER A 162 2.82 -5.07 -1.81
C SER A 162 1.73 -4.80 -2.84
N ARG A 163 1.24 -5.87 -3.47
CA ARG A 163 0.16 -5.84 -4.46
C ARG A 163 -0.78 -7.01 -4.19
N GLN A 164 -2.09 -6.76 -4.25
CA GLN A 164 -3.13 -7.80 -4.13
C GLN A 164 -3.40 -8.42 -5.50
N ARG A 165 -2.44 -9.23 -6.00
CA ARG A 165 -2.53 -9.89 -7.31
C ARG A 165 -2.34 -11.39 -7.18
N ASN A 166 -3.01 -12.14 -8.06
CA ASN A 166 -2.87 -13.60 -8.14
C ASN A 166 -1.57 -14.04 -8.83
N TRP A 167 -0.78 -13.11 -9.39
CA TRP A 167 0.46 -13.41 -10.10
C TRP A 167 1.55 -12.42 -9.71
N GLY A 168 2.68 -12.94 -9.26
CA GLY A 168 3.86 -12.18 -8.82
C GLY A 168 4.67 -12.97 -7.78
N VAL A 169 5.87 -12.49 -7.45
CA VAL A 169 6.68 -13.06 -6.37
C VAL A 169 5.93 -12.87 -5.04
N PRO A 170 5.68 -13.92 -4.25
CA PRO A 170 4.91 -13.80 -3.02
C PRO A 170 5.69 -13.06 -1.93
N ILE A 171 4.97 -12.41 -1.01
CA ILE A 171 5.53 -11.91 0.26
C ILE A 171 5.19 -12.94 1.35
N PRO A 172 6.12 -13.83 1.75
CA PRO A 172 5.79 -14.99 2.57
C PRO A 172 5.70 -14.64 4.06
N PHE A 173 4.71 -13.84 4.41
CA PHE A 173 4.44 -13.39 5.77
C PHE A 173 3.22 -14.10 6.36
N PHE A 174 3.29 -14.30 7.67
CA PHE A 174 2.17 -14.73 8.50
C PHE A 174 1.87 -13.61 9.50
N LEU A 175 0.60 -13.18 9.54
CA LEU A 175 0.13 -12.15 10.47
C LEU A 175 -0.74 -12.74 11.55
N HIS A 176 -0.54 -12.35 12.80
CA HIS A 176 -1.39 -12.79 13.90
C HIS A 176 -2.79 -12.21 13.72
N LYS A 177 -3.83 -13.04 13.84
CA LYS A 177 -5.22 -12.66 13.53
C LYS A 177 -5.76 -11.54 14.42
N GLU A 178 -5.32 -11.49 15.68
CA GLU A 178 -5.82 -10.50 16.64
C GLU A 178 -5.00 -9.20 16.65
N SER A 179 -3.67 -9.30 16.60
CA SER A 179 -2.80 -8.13 16.75
C SER A 179 -2.36 -7.55 15.41
N GLY A 180 -2.43 -8.32 14.33
CA GLY A 180 -1.90 -7.93 13.02
C GLY A 180 -0.37 -7.99 12.94
N ASP A 181 0.32 -8.44 13.99
CA ASP A 181 1.78 -8.50 14.02
C ASP A 181 2.34 -9.62 13.15
N LEU A 182 3.57 -9.41 12.65
CA LEU A 182 4.34 -10.47 11.99
C LEU A 182 4.66 -11.61 12.96
N HIS A 183 4.63 -12.83 12.44
CA HIS A 183 5.08 -14.00 13.18
C HIS A 183 6.54 -13.83 13.67
N PRO A 184 6.89 -14.12 14.93
CA PRO A 184 8.24 -13.87 15.47
C PRO A 184 9.39 -14.51 14.67
N ARG A 185 9.13 -15.66 14.02
CA ARG A 185 10.05 -16.37 13.13
C ARG A 185 10.00 -15.92 11.65
N THR A 186 9.55 -14.69 11.33
CA THR A 186 9.35 -14.26 9.93
C THR A 186 10.56 -14.54 9.04
N VAL A 187 11.78 -14.17 9.44
CA VAL A 187 12.97 -14.33 8.59
C VAL A 187 13.28 -15.80 8.28
N GLU A 188 13.14 -16.69 9.27
CA GLU A 188 13.30 -18.13 9.10
C GLU A 188 12.25 -18.70 8.14
N LEU A 189 10.97 -18.35 8.33
CA LEU A 189 9.87 -18.81 7.50
C LEU A 189 9.98 -18.30 6.05
N MET A 190 10.46 -17.06 5.87
CA MET A 190 10.75 -16.51 4.53
C MET A 190 11.77 -17.38 3.80
N GLU A 191 12.84 -17.79 4.47
CA GLU A 191 13.89 -18.64 3.89
C GLU A 191 13.36 -20.03 3.55
N GLU A 192 12.60 -20.65 4.44
CA GLU A 192 11.96 -21.95 4.16
C GLU A 192 11.05 -21.90 2.94
N VAL A 193 10.31 -20.82 2.76
CA VAL A 193 9.48 -20.60 1.58
C VAL A 193 10.33 -20.34 0.35
N ALA A 194 11.40 -19.55 0.45
CA ALA A 194 12.32 -19.28 -0.65
C ALA A 194 12.92 -20.59 -1.20
N LEU A 195 13.37 -21.50 -0.33
CA LEU A 195 13.88 -22.83 -0.72
C LEU A 195 12.82 -23.71 -1.42
N ARG A 196 11.54 -23.54 -1.09
CA ARG A 196 10.44 -24.23 -1.78
C ARG A 196 10.16 -23.60 -3.14
N VAL A 197 10.17 -22.27 -3.21
CA VAL A 197 9.97 -21.50 -4.44
C VAL A 197 11.08 -21.80 -5.45
N GLU A 198 12.33 -21.94 -5.01
CA GLU A 198 13.46 -22.33 -5.88
C GLU A 198 13.19 -23.65 -6.61
N LYS A 199 12.57 -24.63 -5.92
CA LYS A 199 12.33 -25.97 -6.46
C LYS A 199 11.02 -26.11 -7.23
N LYS A 200 9.96 -25.42 -6.79
CA LYS A 200 8.57 -25.63 -7.24
C LYS A 200 7.95 -24.38 -7.88
N GLY A 201 8.69 -23.28 -7.97
CA GLY A 201 8.19 -21.97 -8.42
C GLY A 201 7.31 -21.26 -7.39
N ILE A 202 6.82 -20.07 -7.75
CA ILE A 202 6.02 -19.20 -6.86
C ILE A 202 4.73 -19.85 -6.35
N GLU A 203 4.17 -20.79 -7.12
CA GLU A 203 2.99 -21.60 -6.76
C GLU A 203 3.18 -22.39 -5.46
N ALA A 204 4.43 -22.65 -5.07
CA ALA A 204 4.77 -23.32 -3.83
C ALA A 204 4.18 -22.59 -2.62
N TRP A 205 4.24 -21.26 -2.59
CA TRP A 205 3.66 -20.46 -1.51
C TRP A 205 2.14 -20.45 -1.57
N PHE A 206 1.56 -20.21 -2.75
CA PHE A 206 0.10 -20.09 -2.88
C PHE A 206 -0.63 -21.37 -2.47
N LYS A 207 -0.08 -22.53 -2.84
CA LYS A 207 -0.65 -23.84 -2.51
C LYS A 207 -0.31 -24.35 -1.11
N LEU A 208 0.63 -23.71 -0.42
CA LEU A 208 1.10 -24.14 0.89
C LEU A 208 -0.01 -24.05 1.95
N ASP A 209 -0.20 -25.13 2.71
CA ASP A 209 -0.99 -25.04 3.94
C ASP A 209 -0.13 -24.42 5.05
N ALA A 210 -0.65 -23.40 5.75
CA ALA A 210 0.05 -22.73 6.83
C ALA A 210 0.49 -23.71 7.95
N SER A 211 -0.28 -24.78 8.18
CA SER A 211 0.05 -25.82 9.16
C SER A 211 1.33 -26.59 8.84
N GLU A 212 1.77 -26.64 7.58
CA GLU A 212 3.05 -27.26 7.20
C GLU A 212 4.27 -26.50 7.73
N LEU A 213 4.11 -25.22 8.06
CA LEU A 213 5.18 -24.37 8.62
C LEU A 213 4.95 -24.00 10.08
N LEU A 214 3.69 -23.78 10.46
CA LEU A 214 3.31 -23.27 11.77
C LEU A 214 2.76 -24.35 12.71
N GLY A 215 2.47 -25.55 12.21
CA GLY A 215 1.83 -26.61 12.97
C GLY A 215 0.52 -26.15 13.61
N ASP A 216 0.36 -26.42 14.91
CA ASP A 216 -0.84 -26.10 15.68
C ASP A 216 -1.12 -24.59 15.77
N GLU A 217 -0.09 -23.74 15.63
CA GLU A 217 -0.25 -22.30 15.71
C GLU A 217 -0.85 -21.68 14.44
N ALA A 218 -0.93 -22.43 13.34
CA ALA A 218 -1.50 -21.95 12.07
C ALA A 218 -2.90 -21.35 12.24
N ALA A 219 -3.70 -21.87 13.18
CA ALA A 219 -5.04 -21.35 13.45
C ALA A 219 -5.05 -19.89 13.93
N LYS A 220 -3.96 -19.40 14.54
CA LYS A 220 -3.80 -18.04 15.06
C LYS A 220 -3.28 -17.04 14.03
N TYR A 221 -2.84 -17.50 12.86
CA TYR A 221 -2.18 -16.67 11.87
C TYR A 221 -2.92 -16.69 10.52
N ASP A 222 -2.89 -15.56 9.82
CA ASP A 222 -3.31 -15.45 8.43
C ASP A 222 -2.07 -15.52 7.52
N LYS A 223 -2.14 -16.41 6.52
CA LYS A 223 -1.14 -16.50 5.45
C LYS A 223 -1.40 -15.39 4.44
N ILE A 224 -0.46 -14.47 4.28
CA ILE A 224 -0.62 -13.34 3.37
C ILE A 224 -0.54 -13.80 1.90
N SER A 225 -1.46 -13.28 1.08
CA SER A 225 -1.55 -13.55 -0.36
C SER A 225 -0.97 -12.44 -1.23
N ASP A 226 -0.39 -11.40 -0.62
CA ASP A 226 0.20 -10.28 -1.33
C ASP A 226 1.44 -10.73 -2.13
N THR A 227 1.63 -10.09 -3.27
CA THR A 227 2.82 -10.22 -4.10
C THR A 227 3.64 -8.95 -4.08
N LEU A 228 4.92 -9.07 -4.42
CA LEU A 228 5.80 -7.93 -4.65
C LEU A 228 5.38 -7.16 -5.90
N ASP A 229 5.63 -5.86 -5.85
CA ASP A 229 5.53 -4.96 -6.98
C ASP A 229 6.49 -5.40 -8.09
N VAL A 230 6.03 -5.36 -9.34
CA VAL A 230 6.83 -5.80 -10.50
C VAL A 230 8.11 -4.97 -10.68
N TRP A 231 8.12 -3.74 -10.15
CA TRP A 231 9.31 -2.88 -10.12
C TRP A 231 10.37 -3.37 -9.12
N PHE A 232 9.99 -4.14 -8.11
CA PHE A 232 10.92 -4.82 -7.22
C PHE A 232 11.61 -5.97 -7.95
N ASP A 233 10.84 -6.76 -8.68
CA ASP A 233 11.37 -7.87 -9.47
C ASP A 233 12.39 -7.38 -10.51
N SER A 234 12.05 -6.35 -11.30
CA SER A 234 12.98 -5.77 -12.28
C SER A 234 14.14 -5.04 -11.62
N GLY A 235 13.89 -4.36 -10.49
CA GLY A 235 14.88 -3.61 -9.73
C GLY A 235 15.98 -4.46 -9.08
N THR A 236 15.78 -5.78 -8.94
CA THR A 236 16.75 -6.70 -8.32
C THR A 236 17.53 -7.55 -9.33
N THR A 237 17.32 -7.33 -10.62
CA THR A 237 18.04 -8.04 -11.71
C THR A 237 19.56 -7.87 -11.64
N HIS A 238 20.05 -6.72 -11.16
CA HIS A 238 21.47 -6.48 -10.95
C HIS A 238 22.11 -7.46 -9.95
N TRP A 239 21.30 -8.07 -9.07
CA TRP A 239 21.74 -9.07 -8.11
C TRP A 239 21.49 -10.48 -8.65
N HIS A 240 20.25 -10.82 -8.96
CA HIS A 240 19.88 -12.19 -9.32
C HIS A 240 20.33 -12.64 -10.72
N VAL A 241 20.45 -11.70 -11.66
CA VAL A 241 20.94 -11.99 -13.02
C VAL A 241 22.44 -11.75 -13.07
N LEU A 242 22.88 -10.49 -12.94
CA LEU A 242 24.28 -10.13 -13.18
C LEU A 242 25.26 -10.73 -12.17
N ARG A 243 24.83 -11.03 -10.94
CA ARG A 243 25.65 -11.70 -9.91
C ARG A 243 25.24 -13.15 -9.65
N GLY A 244 24.17 -13.61 -10.28
CA GLY A 244 23.61 -14.94 -10.08
C GLY A 244 23.66 -15.77 -11.35
N SER A 245 22.51 -15.90 -12.03
CA SER A 245 22.33 -16.81 -13.17
C SER A 245 23.26 -16.53 -14.36
N HIS A 246 23.61 -15.28 -14.60
CA HIS A 246 24.50 -14.85 -15.67
C HIS A 246 25.59 -13.98 -15.04
N PRO A 247 26.59 -14.59 -14.36
CA PRO A 247 27.59 -13.87 -13.60
C PRO A 247 28.53 -13.11 -14.57
N MET A 248 28.11 -11.92 -14.95
CA MET A 248 28.76 -11.05 -15.93
C MET A 248 29.00 -9.66 -15.34
N GLY A 249 30.02 -8.96 -15.84
CA GLY A 249 30.36 -7.60 -15.39
C GLY A 249 31.44 -7.58 -14.31
N HIS A 250 31.64 -6.42 -13.69
CA HIS A 250 32.82 -6.19 -12.85
C HIS A 250 32.77 -6.92 -11.51
N GLU A 251 33.91 -7.48 -11.09
CA GLU A 251 34.08 -8.11 -9.77
C GLU A 251 34.02 -7.07 -8.64
N THR A 252 34.54 -5.87 -8.90
CA THR A 252 34.54 -4.72 -7.98
C THR A 252 33.95 -3.49 -8.67
N GLY A 253 33.33 -2.58 -7.91
CA GLY A 253 32.66 -1.40 -8.46
C GLY A 253 31.25 -1.68 -9.03
N PRO A 254 30.75 -0.83 -9.94
CA PRO A 254 29.42 -1.00 -10.53
C PRO A 254 29.39 -2.28 -11.37
N ARG A 255 28.30 -3.04 -11.25
CA ARG A 255 28.22 -4.37 -11.88
C ARG A 255 28.08 -4.29 -13.41
N ALA A 256 27.48 -3.23 -13.95
CA ALA A 256 27.33 -2.99 -15.38
C ALA A 256 27.94 -1.64 -15.76
N ASP A 257 28.47 -1.56 -16.97
CA ASP A 257 29.01 -0.32 -17.54
C ASP A 257 27.92 0.70 -17.94
N LEU A 258 26.76 0.20 -18.37
CA LEU A 258 25.67 1.03 -18.91
C LEU A 258 24.31 0.37 -18.63
N TYR A 259 23.36 1.20 -18.19
CA TYR A 259 21.91 0.92 -18.25
C TYR A 259 21.30 1.83 -19.32
N LEU A 260 20.54 1.26 -20.27
CA LEU A 260 19.94 2.00 -21.38
C LEU A 260 18.45 1.66 -21.49
N GLU A 261 17.61 2.61 -21.08
CA GLU A 261 16.14 2.46 -21.04
C GLU A 261 15.44 3.72 -21.58
N GLY A 262 14.15 3.61 -21.89
CA GLY A 262 13.30 4.74 -22.32
C GLY A 262 12.97 5.73 -21.20
N SER A 263 12.54 6.95 -21.58
CA SER A 263 12.27 8.10 -20.69
C SER A 263 10.87 8.15 -20.09
#